data_AF-G1M230-F1
#
_entry.id   AF-G1M230-F1
#
_cell.length_a   1.000
_cell.length_b   1.000
_cell.length_c   1.000
_cell.angle_alpha   90.00
_cell.angle_beta   90.00
_cell.angle_gamma   90.00
#
_symmetry.space_group_name_H-M   'P 1'
#
loop_
_entity.id
_entity.type
_entity.pdbx_description
1 polymer ?
#
loop_
_entity_poly.entity_id
_entity_poly.type
_entity_poly.pdbx_seq_one_letter_code
_entity_poly.pdbx_strand_id
1 'polypeptide(L)' 'MVLYFFATSPSFVGHEKRRKFLECEKMGGACKHQKTHGCSILPAECKSRYKHCCRL' A
#
# COMPACT_ATOMS: atom_id res chain seq x y z
N MET A 1 26.13 4.26 22.67
CA MET A 1 25.05 5.11 22.15
C MET A 1 25.48 5.53 20.75
N VAL A 2 25.11 4.90 19.64
CA VAL A 2 23.97 4.03 19.31
C VAL A 2 24.50 2.92 18.38
N LEU A 3 24.11 1.69 18.67
CA LEU A 3 24.44 0.47 17.93
C LEU A 3 23.63 0.37 16.63
N TYR A 4 24.22 -0.27 15.61
CA TYR A 4 23.51 -1.06 14.58
C TYR A 4 22.76 -0.21 13.52
N PHE A 5 22.66 -0.52 12.22
CA PHE A 5 22.83 -1.76 11.49
C PHE A 5 22.71 -1.44 9.97
N PHE A 6 23.51 -2.12 9.16
CA PHE A 6 23.17 -2.67 7.85
C PHE A 6 23.06 -1.70 6.66
N ALA A 7 24.13 -1.75 5.85
CA ALA A 7 24.08 -1.60 4.42
C ALA A 7 22.81 -2.25 3.84
N THR A 8 21.86 -1.43 3.41
CA THR A 8 20.70 -1.91 2.66
C THR A 8 20.77 -1.25 1.30
N SER A 9 21.38 -1.95 0.35
CA SER A 9 21.23 -1.70 -1.08
C SER A 9 19.78 -1.33 -1.41
N PRO A 10 19.51 -0.24 -2.15
CA PRO A 10 18.14 0.12 -2.51
C PRO A 10 17.59 -1.00 -3.40
N SER A 11 16.74 -1.83 -2.80
CA SER A 11 15.95 -2.82 -3.51
C SER A 11 14.95 -2.04 -4.38
N PHE A 12 15.31 -1.81 -5.64
CA PHE A 12 14.50 -1.06 -6.62
C PHE A 12 13.07 -1.63 -6.75
N VAL A 13 12.87 -2.91 -6.41
CA VAL A 13 11.59 -3.63 -6.39
C VAL A 13 10.64 -3.18 -5.25
N GLY A 14 11.15 -2.62 -4.16
CA GLY A 14 10.35 -2.16 -3.01
C GLY A 14 9.71 -0.78 -3.20
N HIS A 15 10.36 0.10 -3.96
CA HIS A 15 9.90 1.47 -4.19
C HIS A 15 8.66 1.55 -5.07
N GLU A 16 8.55 0.68 -6.09
CA GLU A 16 7.40 0.64 -6.98
C GLU A 16 6.13 0.16 -6.28
N LYS A 17 6.23 -0.89 -5.46
CA LYS A 17 5.11 -1.38 -4.64
C LYS A 17 4.67 -0.34 -3.61
N ARG A 18 5.62 0.33 -2.96
CA ARG A 18 5.32 1.41 -2.02
C ARG A 18 4.61 2.59 -2.70
N ARG A 19 4.99 2.93 -3.93
CA ARG A 19 4.29 3.95 -4.74
C ARG A 19 2.84 3.54 -5.02
N LYS A 20 2.59 2.31 -5.47
CA LYS A 20 1.23 1.80 -5.70
C LYS A 20 0.37 1.81 -4.44
N PHE A 21 0.94 1.49 -3.28
CA PHE A 21 0.22 1.54 -1.99
C PHE A 21 -0.18 2.97 -1.59
N LEU A 22 0.67 3.96 -1.91
CA LEU A 22 0.38 5.37 -1.65
C LEU A 22 -0.68 5.95 -2.61
N GLU A 23 -0.93 5.33 -3.76
CA GLU A 23 -1.94 5.80 -4.70
C GLU A 23 -3.36 5.68 -4.14
N CYS A 24 -3.61 4.66 -3.33
CA CYS A 24 -4.91 4.49 -2.68
C CYS A 24 -5.25 5.68 -1.76
N GLU A 25 -4.33 6.06 -0.88
CA GLU A 25 -4.51 7.22 0.02
C GLU A 25 -4.57 8.53 -0.77
N LYS A 26 -3.76 8.68 -1.83
CA LYS A 26 -3.78 9.88 -2.70
C LYS A 26 -5.09 10.06 -3.47
N MET A 27 -5.75 8.97 -3.85
CA MET A 27 -7.07 9.02 -4.49
C MET A 27 -8.22 9.29 -3.49
N GLY A 28 -7.90 9.46 -2.20
CA GLY A 28 -8.89 9.58 -1.13
C GLY A 28 -9.55 8.25 -0.77
N GLY A 29 -8.91 7.13 -1.12
CA GLY A 29 -9.34 5.78 -0.77
C GLY A 29 -8.64 5.25 0.48
N ALA A 30 -9.19 4.17 1.02
CA ALA A 30 -8.64 3.44 2.15
C ALA A 30 -8.53 1.94 1.82
N CYS A 31 -7.46 1.31 2.32
CA CYS A 31 -7.26 -0.13 2.17
C CYS A 31 -8.18 -0.93 3.09
N LYS A 32 -9.28 -1.44 2.54
CA LYS A 32 -10.25 -2.29 3.26
C LYS A 32 -10.13 -3.76 2.85
N HIS A 33 -10.70 -4.63 3.67
CA HIS A 33 -10.76 -6.05 3.35
C HIS A 33 -11.59 -6.28 2.10
N GLN A 34 -11.19 -7.24 1.27
CA GLN A 34 -11.92 -7.57 0.04
C GLN A 34 -13.37 -8.03 0.23
N LYS A 35 -13.75 -8.38 1.46
CA LYS A 35 -15.13 -8.71 1.86
C LYS A 35 -15.97 -7.49 2.26
N THR A 36 -15.39 -6.28 2.29
CA THR A 36 -16.18 -5.08 2.58
C THR A 36 -17.05 -4.75 1.37
N HIS A 37 -18.35 -4.64 1.60
CA HIS A 37 -19.33 -4.22 0.60
C HIS A 37 -19.70 -2.74 0.81
N GLY A 38 -20.22 -2.09 -0.24
CA GLY A 38 -20.74 -0.72 -0.16
C GLY A 38 -19.70 0.39 -0.31
N CYS A 39 -18.63 0.16 -1.07
CA CYS A 39 -17.66 1.19 -1.43
C CYS A 39 -17.18 0.99 -2.87
N SER A 40 -16.68 2.06 -3.49
CA SER A 40 -16.18 2.02 -4.86
C SER A 40 -14.75 1.47 -4.87
N ILE A 41 -14.57 0.30 -5.48
CA ILE A 41 -13.26 -0.34 -5.60
C ILE A 41 -12.42 0.44 -6.60
N LEU A 42 -11.25 0.91 -6.17
CA LEU A 42 -10.30 1.65 -7.01
C LEU A 42 -9.20 0.74 -7.55
N PRO A 43 -8.64 1.06 -8.74
CA PRO A 43 -7.54 0.32 -9.35
C PRO A 43 -6.18 0.62 -8.69
N ALA A 44 -6.13 0.67 -7.36
CA ALA A 44 -4.92 0.85 -6.59
C ALA A 44 -4.66 -0.37 -5.71
N GLU A 45 -3.40 -0.81 -5.63
CA GLU A 45 -3.03 -1.94 -4.79
C GLU A 45 -2.83 -1.52 -3.33
N CYS A 46 -3.09 -2.45 -2.42
CA CYS A 46 -2.82 -2.31 -0.99
C CYS A 46 -1.67 -3.22 -0.57
N LYS A 47 -1.00 -2.87 0.53
CA LYS A 47 0.16 -3.65 1.04
C LYS A 47 -0.17 -5.14 1.23
N SER A 48 -1.41 -5.45 1.56
CA SER A 48 -1.92 -6.81 1.66
C SER A 48 -2.70 -7.20 0.40
N ARG A 49 -2.41 -8.39 -0.14
CA ARG A 49 -3.17 -9.00 -1.26
C ARG A 49 -4.63 -9.28 -0.93
N TYR A 50 -4.98 -9.36 0.37
CA TYR A 50 -6.34 -9.59 0.86
C TYR A 50 -7.15 -8.29 1.05
N LYS A 51 -6.54 -7.14 0.74
CA LYS A 51 -7.15 -5.82 0.85
C LYS A 51 -7.22 -5.19 -0.52
N HIS A 52 -8.32 -4.51 -0.80
CA HIS A 52 -8.46 -3.65 -1.97
C HIS A 52 -8.48 -2.19 -1.54
N CYS A 53 -8.16 -1.29 -2.45
CA CYS A 53 -8.41 0.13 -2.24
C CYS A 53 -9.91 0.42 -2.41
N CYS A 54 -10.54 1.00 -1.40
CA CYS A 54 -11.94 1.40 -1.46
C CYS A 54 -12.12 2.87 -1.17
N ARG A 55 -12.92 3.56 -1.99
CA ARG A 55 -13.33 4.94 -1.79
C ARG A 55 -14.80 4.96 -1.32
N LEU A 56 -15.07 5.69 -0.24
CA LEU A 56 -16.43 6.00 0.20
C LEU A 56 -17.08 6.98 -0.79
#